data_AF-A0A661AX18-F1
#
_entry.id   AF-A0A661AX18-F1
#
_cell.length_a   1.000
_cell.length_b   1.000
_cell.length_c   1.000
_cell.angle_alpha   90.00
_cell.angle_beta   90.00
_cell.angle_gamma   90.00
#
_symmetry.space_group_name_H-M   'P 1'
#
loop_
_entity.id
_entity.type
_entity.pdbx_description
1 polymer ?
#
loop_
_entity_poly.entity_id
_entity_poly.type
_entity_poly.pdbx_seq_one_letter_code
_entity_poly.pdbx_strand_id
1 'polypeptide(L)'
;MLTRKLKIYGIVQGVGFRPFVKRLADELGIYGFIRNEGFGVVILLQGDDDTLSRFVKLLTQRKPSASTIERIEIEEISTDEYFDKFSIVESKVSAEIGIMPTDLAVCDKCISEMYSPKNPRYLYPFINCTNCGPRFTIIRGLPYDRPMTTMSEFEMCEMCRIEYENPDSRRYHAQPIACPECGPQYFTYPENICDDLDVEKNIPEYAKPVAVAAKYIADGKIVAVEGIGGFHLVCDARNDDAISRLRQWKRRRTKPFAIMVRDIKSAMKIAEISDDEKRLLQSPSAPILLVKIKENNLISNLVAPELADVGVFLPYAPVHHLLFHFSAPEFLIATSGNRSDEPIAKDFQYAKENLDIADLILWHNRGIHNRADDSVGFVLDDEFIAIRRARGFVPQRYELPRAGRKILAAGADMKGGVAFCDGKYIYPSQYLGELSEILAQNFWRETVGKFLMWLKFKPDIVVSDSHPDYYSSRLAKEFASKSGIPIVNIQHHRAHAWSVVAEHRISKPAIAVIYDGTGLGDDGKIWGGEFFLVNPATGECKRIGHLREIVQPGGDSSAVHI
;
A
#
# COMPACT_ATOMS: atom_id res chain seq x y z
N MET A 1 -35.96 -27.09 4.53
CA MET A 1 -35.26 -25.79 4.63
C MET A 1 -34.70 -25.49 3.24
N LEU A 2 -34.76 -24.23 2.82
CA LEU A 2 -34.13 -23.82 1.57
C LEU A 2 -32.62 -23.70 1.80
N THR A 3 -31.83 -23.98 0.77
CA THR A 3 -30.39 -23.78 0.81
C THR A 3 -29.99 -22.81 -0.29
N ARG A 4 -29.37 -21.70 0.09
CA ARG A 4 -28.83 -20.69 -0.85
C ARG A 4 -27.31 -20.66 -0.76
N LYS A 5 -26.67 -20.78 -1.91
CA LYS A 5 -25.24 -20.54 -2.09
C LYS A 5 -25.03 -19.13 -2.60
N LEU A 6 -24.28 -18.36 -1.83
CA LEU A 6 -23.86 -17.01 -2.17
C LEU A 6 -22.38 -17.04 -2.54
N LYS A 7 -22.04 -16.43 -3.68
CA LYS A 7 -20.66 -16.05 -4.00
C LYS A 7 -20.54 -14.54 -3.92
N ILE A 8 -19.71 -14.07 -2.99
CA ILE A 8 -19.49 -12.64 -2.77
C ILE A 8 -18.15 -12.24 -3.38
N TYR A 9 -18.18 -11.22 -4.22
CA TYR A 9 -17.02 -10.64 -4.88
C TYR A 9 -16.77 -9.22 -4.38
N GLY A 10 -15.50 -8.86 -4.21
CA GLY A 10 -15.05 -7.54 -3.78
C GLY A 10 -13.90 -7.63 -2.78
N ILE A 11 -13.70 -6.56 -2.00
CA ILE A 11 -12.78 -6.55 -0.87
C ILE A 11 -13.48 -7.21 0.31
N VAL A 12 -13.44 -8.54 0.36
CA VAL A 12 -14.13 -9.35 1.39
C VAL A 12 -13.22 -10.36 2.10
N GLN A 13 -11.94 -10.41 1.76
CA GLN A 13 -10.94 -11.19 2.49
C GLN A 13 -10.00 -10.27 3.28
N GLY A 14 -9.57 -10.73 4.46
CA GLY A 14 -8.66 -9.96 5.34
C GLY A 14 -9.22 -8.68 5.94
N VAL A 15 -10.54 -8.47 5.83
CA VAL A 15 -11.25 -7.26 6.30
C VAL A 15 -12.32 -7.56 7.35
N GLY A 16 -12.16 -8.68 8.08
CA GLY A 16 -13.12 -9.10 9.11
C GLY A 16 -14.47 -9.60 8.58
N PHE A 17 -14.57 -9.94 7.28
CA PHE A 17 -15.83 -10.35 6.66
C PHE A 17 -16.37 -11.69 7.17
N ARG A 18 -15.53 -12.74 7.24
CA ARG A 18 -15.95 -14.07 7.76
C ARG A 18 -16.51 -13.98 9.20
N PRO A 19 -15.82 -13.29 10.14
CA PRO A 19 -16.38 -12.94 11.46
C PRO A 19 -17.76 -12.29 11.43
N PHE A 20 -17.92 -11.29 10.56
CA PHE A 20 -19.18 -10.55 10.45
C PHE A 20 -20.32 -11.44 9.94
N VAL A 21 -20.07 -12.22 8.90
CA VAL A 21 -21.04 -13.16 8.31
C VAL A 21 -21.50 -14.18 9.34
N LYS A 22 -20.56 -14.77 10.11
CA LYS A 22 -20.88 -15.72 11.18
C LYS A 22 -21.81 -15.10 12.23
N ARG A 23 -21.46 -13.92 12.77
CA ARG A 23 -22.30 -13.23 13.76
C ARG A 23 -23.68 -12.89 13.22
N LEU A 24 -23.76 -12.45 11.96
CA LEU A 24 -25.04 -12.14 11.32
C LEU A 24 -25.90 -13.39 11.11
N ALA A 25 -25.27 -14.53 10.77
CA ALA A 25 -25.98 -15.80 10.64
C ALA A 25 -26.51 -16.27 12.00
N ASP A 26 -25.71 -16.16 13.06
CA ASP A 26 -26.13 -16.50 14.42
C ASP A 26 -27.27 -15.60 14.94
N GLU A 27 -27.21 -14.28 14.69
CA GLU A 27 -28.27 -13.31 15.03
C GLU A 27 -29.62 -13.70 14.42
N LEU A 28 -29.59 -14.31 13.23
CA LEU A 28 -30.78 -14.69 12.47
C LEU A 28 -31.14 -16.18 12.60
N GLY A 29 -30.38 -16.98 13.36
CA GLY A 29 -30.62 -18.42 13.50
C GLY A 29 -30.44 -19.22 12.20
N ILE A 30 -29.54 -18.76 11.31
CA ILE A 30 -29.25 -19.40 10.03
C ILE A 30 -28.14 -20.44 10.20
N TYR A 31 -28.26 -21.56 9.50
CA TYR A 31 -27.27 -22.64 9.50
C TYR A 31 -26.44 -22.64 8.22
N GLY A 32 -25.26 -23.31 8.22
CA GLY A 32 -24.41 -23.44 7.03
C GLY A 32 -22.96 -23.05 7.28
N PHE A 33 -22.31 -22.42 6.29
CA PHE A 33 -20.91 -22.02 6.44
C PHE A 33 -20.48 -20.84 5.61
N ILE A 34 -19.32 -20.28 5.96
CA ILE A 34 -18.53 -19.37 5.11
C ILE A 34 -17.09 -19.87 4.99
N ARG A 35 -16.51 -19.71 3.80
CA ARG A 35 -15.08 -19.88 3.56
C ARG A 35 -14.53 -18.85 2.59
N ASN A 36 -13.22 -18.58 2.69
CA ASN A 36 -12.53 -17.92 1.58
C ASN A 36 -12.42 -18.90 0.42
N GLU A 37 -12.74 -18.46 -0.79
CA GLU A 37 -12.55 -19.26 -1.99
C GLU A 37 -12.10 -18.35 -3.12
N GLY A 38 -10.90 -18.62 -3.66
CA GLY A 38 -10.23 -17.70 -4.57
C GLY A 38 -10.02 -16.35 -3.89
N PHE A 39 -10.61 -15.30 -4.45
CA PHE A 39 -10.54 -13.95 -3.91
C PHE A 39 -11.90 -13.38 -3.46
N GLY A 40 -12.93 -14.22 -3.39
CA GLY A 40 -14.23 -13.87 -2.82
C GLY A 40 -14.46 -14.62 -1.52
N VAL A 41 -15.72 -14.70 -1.12
CA VAL A 41 -16.15 -15.68 -0.12
C VAL A 41 -17.33 -16.46 -0.67
N VAL A 42 -17.39 -17.75 -0.32
CA VAL A 42 -18.56 -18.59 -0.56
C VAL A 42 -19.27 -18.76 0.77
N ILE A 43 -20.56 -18.48 0.76
CA ILE A 43 -21.46 -18.59 1.89
C ILE A 43 -22.55 -19.57 1.51
N LEU A 44 -22.77 -20.60 2.31
CA LEU A 44 -23.88 -21.52 2.16
C LEU A 44 -24.81 -21.30 3.34
N LEU A 45 -26.06 -20.96 3.05
CA LEU A 45 -27.08 -20.60 4.04
C LEU A 45 -28.23 -21.59 3.96
N GLN A 46 -28.67 -22.12 5.10
CA GLN A 46 -29.79 -23.03 5.22
C GLN A 46 -30.80 -22.46 6.22
N GLY A 47 -32.05 -22.29 5.79
CA GLY A 47 -33.09 -21.62 6.58
C GLY A 47 -34.43 -21.51 5.84
N ASP A 48 -35.36 -20.71 6.37
CA ASP A 48 -36.58 -20.30 5.67
C ASP A 48 -36.33 -19.10 4.74
N ASP A 49 -37.20 -18.91 3.75
CA ASP A 49 -36.99 -17.94 2.67
C ASP A 49 -36.88 -16.49 3.15
N ASP A 50 -37.70 -16.12 4.14
CA ASP A 50 -37.76 -14.77 4.69
C ASP A 50 -36.48 -14.44 5.46
N THR A 51 -36.01 -15.38 6.28
CA THR A 51 -34.76 -15.24 7.04
C THR A 51 -33.55 -15.15 6.10
N LEU A 52 -33.50 -15.98 5.06
CA LEU A 52 -32.42 -15.95 4.07
C LEU A 52 -32.41 -14.63 3.27
N SER A 53 -33.58 -14.12 2.89
CA SER A 53 -33.69 -12.85 2.18
C SER A 53 -33.32 -11.66 3.07
N ARG A 54 -33.68 -11.71 4.36
CA ARG A 54 -33.26 -10.74 5.37
C ARG A 54 -31.75 -10.73 5.57
N PHE A 55 -31.10 -11.90 5.58
CA PHE A 55 -29.65 -12.01 5.69
C PHE A 55 -28.93 -11.25 4.58
N VAL A 56 -29.31 -11.44 3.32
CA VAL A 56 -28.69 -10.75 2.16
C VAL A 56 -28.82 -9.22 2.28
N LYS A 57 -29.99 -8.75 2.72
CA LYS A 57 -30.22 -7.32 2.97
C LYS A 57 -29.31 -6.78 4.07
N LEU A 58 -29.19 -7.47 5.21
CA LEU A 58 -28.35 -7.03 6.32
C LEU A 58 -26.85 -7.16 6.01
N LEU A 59 -26.46 -8.16 5.22
CA LEU A 59 -25.08 -8.37 4.77
C LEU A 59 -24.56 -7.13 4.03
N THR A 60 -25.37 -6.56 3.13
CA THR A 60 -25.00 -5.37 2.35
C THR A 60 -25.02 -4.09 3.18
N GLN A 61 -25.95 -3.97 4.14
CA GLN A 61 -26.12 -2.77 4.98
C GLN A 61 -25.10 -2.67 6.12
N ARG A 62 -24.75 -3.79 6.76
CA ARG A 62 -23.96 -3.83 8.00
C ARG A 62 -22.51 -4.28 7.79
N LYS A 63 -22.07 -4.48 6.54
CA LYS A 63 -20.72 -4.98 6.21
C LYS A 63 -19.61 -4.20 6.92
N PRO A 64 -18.47 -4.83 7.25
CA PRO A 64 -17.32 -4.13 7.83
C PRO A 64 -16.91 -2.91 7.01
N SER A 65 -16.46 -1.83 7.67
CA SER A 65 -16.07 -0.58 7.00
C SER A 65 -14.92 -0.75 6.02
N ALA A 66 -13.99 -1.66 6.32
CA ALA A 66 -12.88 -2.02 5.43
C ALA A 66 -13.28 -2.94 4.26
N SER A 67 -14.54 -3.39 4.20
CA SER A 67 -15.02 -4.30 3.16
C SER A 67 -15.85 -3.57 2.10
N THR A 68 -15.75 -4.03 0.85
CA THR A 68 -16.53 -3.54 -0.28
C THR A 68 -17.10 -4.73 -1.01
N ILE A 69 -18.42 -4.81 -1.10
CA ILE A 69 -19.10 -5.84 -1.88
C ILE A 69 -19.40 -5.23 -3.24
N GLU A 70 -18.83 -5.81 -4.30
CA GLU A 70 -19.03 -5.36 -5.68
C GLU A 70 -20.13 -6.17 -6.37
N ARG A 71 -20.19 -7.47 -6.09
CA ARG A 71 -21.15 -8.37 -6.71
C ARG A 71 -21.50 -9.51 -5.77
N ILE A 72 -22.78 -9.89 -5.77
CA ILE A 72 -23.30 -11.07 -5.07
C ILE A 72 -23.98 -11.93 -6.13
N GLU A 73 -23.51 -13.16 -6.30
CA GLU A 73 -24.24 -14.19 -7.04
C GLU A 73 -24.98 -15.06 -6.03
N ILE A 74 -26.27 -15.30 -6.26
CA ILE A 74 -27.13 -16.10 -5.39
C ILE A 74 -27.68 -17.25 -6.23
N GLU A 75 -27.47 -18.46 -5.76
CA GLU A 75 -27.96 -19.69 -6.36
C GLU A 75 -28.72 -20.48 -5.30
N GLU A 76 -29.96 -20.87 -5.59
CA GLU A 76 -30.66 -21.84 -4.77
C GLU A 76 -30.19 -23.24 -5.16
N ILE A 77 -29.81 -24.05 -4.18
CA ILE A 77 -29.25 -25.39 -4.41
C ILE A 77 -30.05 -26.42 -3.63
N SER A 78 -30.23 -27.59 -4.23
CA SER A 78 -30.68 -28.79 -3.52
C SER A 78 -29.46 -29.49 -2.90
N THR A 79 -29.51 -29.74 -1.60
CA THR A 79 -28.48 -30.51 -0.89
C THR A 79 -29.14 -31.38 0.17
N ASP A 80 -28.62 -32.59 0.34
CA ASP A 80 -28.99 -33.50 1.44
C ASP A 80 -28.19 -33.21 2.71
N GLU A 81 -27.18 -32.32 2.64
CA GLU A 81 -26.42 -31.89 3.81
C GLU A 81 -27.28 -31.04 4.75
N TYR A 82 -27.31 -31.45 6.01
CA TYR A 82 -27.96 -30.72 7.10
C TYR A 82 -26.90 -30.08 7.99
N PHE A 83 -27.04 -28.79 8.26
CA PHE A 83 -26.16 -28.04 9.15
C PHE A 83 -26.85 -27.78 10.49
N ASP A 84 -26.18 -28.09 11.59
CA ASP A 84 -26.65 -27.85 12.96
C ASP A 84 -26.24 -26.48 13.52
N LYS A 85 -25.28 -25.82 12.87
CA LYS A 85 -24.80 -24.46 13.17
C LYS A 85 -24.26 -23.77 11.93
N PHE A 86 -24.10 -22.45 11.98
CA PHE A 86 -23.26 -21.74 11.01
C PHE A 86 -21.79 -21.84 11.42
N SER A 87 -20.88 -22.15 10.49
CA SER A 87 -19.43 -22.30 10.80
C SER A 87 -18.53 -21.53 9.83
N ILE A 88 -17.38 -21.06 10.31
CA ILE A 88 -16.28 -20.63 9.44
C ILE A 88 -15.44 -21.87 9.16
N VAL A 89 -15.37 -22.31 7.91
CA VAL A 89 -14.68 -23.54 7.51
C VAL A 89 -13.39 -23.23 6.73
N GLU A 90 -12.59 -24.26 6.50
CA GLU A 90 -11.32 -24.13 5.79
C GLU A 90 -11.49 -23.50 4.40
N SER A 91 -10.53 -22.64 4.06
CA SER A 91 -10.50 -21.94 2.78
C SER A 91 -10.18 -22.90 1.64
N LYS A 92 -10.80 -22.67 0.48
CA LYS A 92 -10.59 -23.48 -0.71
C LYS A 92 -9.83 -22.70 -1.78
N VAL A 93 -8.85 -23.34 -2.42
CA VAL A 93 -8.18 -22.76 -3.59
C VAL A 93 -9.15 -22.80 -4.78
N SER A 94 -9.35 -21.64 -5.42
CA SER A 94 -10.17 -21.51 -6.64
C SER A 94 -9.37 -20.94 -7.81
N ALA A 95 -9.90 -21.08 -9.03
CA ALA A 95 -9.35 -20.48 -10.24
C ALA A 95 -9.78 -19.01 -10.46
N GLU A 96 -10.82 -18.54 -9.75
CA GLU A 96 -11.34 -17.17 -9.90
C GLU A 96 -10.41 -16.13 -9.27
N ILE A 97 -10.26 -14.97 -9.94
CA ILE A 97 -9.47 -13.80 -9.53
C ILE A 97 -10.36 -12.84 -8.72
N GLY A 98 -9.80 -12.05 -7.81
CA GLY A 98 -10.51 -11.00 -7.08
C GLY A 98 -9.56 -10.14 -6.29
N ILE A 99 -9.96 -9.65 -5.11
CA ILE A 99 -9.34 -8.44 -4.54
C ILE A 99 -8.51 -8.75 -3.29
N MET A 100 -7.22 -8.44 -3.38
CA MET A 100 -6.30 -8.47 -2.25
C MET A 100 -6.49 -7.21 -1.39
N PRO A 101 -6.52 -7.35 -0.05
CA PRO A 101 -6.67 -6.21 0.85
C PRO A 101 -5.42 -5.33 0.86
N THR A 102 -5.61 -4.02 1.02
CA THR A 102 -4.54 -3.03 1.16
C THR A 102 -4.03 -2.98 2.61
N ASP A 103 -2.80 -2.52 2.81
CA ASP A 103 -2.30 -2.27 4.17
C ASP A 103 -3.04 -1.07 4.79
N LEU A 104 -3.42 -1.21 6.07
CA LEU A 104 -4.23 -0.20 6.77
C LEU A 104 -3.51 0.31 8.01
N ALA A 105 -3.64 1.62 8.27
CA ALA A 105 -3.19 2.26 9.49
C ALA A 105 -3.86 1.63 10.73
N VAL A 106 -3.16 1.61 11.87
CA VAL A 106 -3.69 1.10 13.13
C VAL A 106 -4.94 1.87 13.56
N CYS A 107 -6.01 1.15 13.93
CA CYS A 107 -7.26 1.80 14.33
C CYS A 107 -7.23 2.31 15.77
N ASP A 108 -8.06 3.32 16.07
CA ASP A 108 -8.14 3.97 17.39
C ASP A 108 -8.35 2.99 18.55
N LYS A 109 -9.10 1.90 18.33
CA LYS A 109 -9.31 0.88 19.36
C LYS A 109 -8.03 0.11 19.68
N CYS A 110 -7.23 -0.22 18.66
CA CYS A 110 -5.93 -0.84 18.88
C CYS A 110 -4.93 0.15 19.51
N ILE A 111 -4.95 1.42 19.12
CA ILE A 111 -4.15 2.47 19.79
C ILE A 111 -4.53 2.55 21.28
N SER A 112 -5.83 2.57 21.59
CA SER A 112 -6.34 2.61 22.96
C SER A 112 -5.91 1.39 23.79
N GLU A 113 -5.95 0.19 23.20
CA GLU A 113 -5.46 -1.03 23.83
C GLU A 113 -3.94 -1.02 24.05
N MET A 114 -3.18 -0.51 23.07
CA MET A 114 -1.73 -0.37 23.15
C MET A 114 -1.29 0.55 24.29
N TYR A 115 -2.06 1.59 24.59
CA TYR A 115 -1.76 2.52 25.69
C TYR A 115 -2.43 2.16 27.03
N SER A 116 -3.09 1.00 27.13
CA SER A 116 -3.73 0.55 28.37
C SER A 116 -2.79 -0.40 29.14
N PRO A 117 -2.26 -0.02 30.33
CA PRO A 117 -1.32 -0.85 31.09
C PRO A 117 -1.86 -2.21 31.53
N LYS A 118 -3.19 -2.36 31.58
CA LYS A 118 -3.86 -3.62 31.92
C LYS A 118 -4.08 -4.52 30.70
N ASN A 119 -3.88 -4.01 29.49
CA ASN A 119 -4.06 -4.81 28.29
C ASN A 119 -2.83 -5.71 28.07
N PRO A 120 -3.00 -6.99 27.71
CA PRO A 120 -1.88 -7.88 27.40
C PRO A 120 -0.97 -7.41 26.25
N ARG A 121 -1.43 -6.44 25.44
CA ARG A 121 -0.69 -5.83 24.34
C ARG A 121 -0.27 -4.39 24.64
N TYR A 122 -0.15 -4.02 25.91
CA TYR A 122 0.39 -2.73 26.34
C TYR A 122 1.76 -2.49 25.70
N LEU A 123 1.93 -1.35 25.03
CA LEU A 123 3.12 -0.95 24.29
C LEU A 123 3.62 -1.97 23.26
N TYR A 124 2.76 -2.88 22.77
CA TYR A 124 3.16 -3.90 21.81
C TYR A 124 3.20 -3.34 20.37
N PRO A 125 4.37 -3.30 19.71
CA PRO A 125 4.57 -2.53 18.47
C PRO A 125 4.02 -3.21 17.20
N PHE A 126 3.34 -4.36 17.33
CA PHE A 126 2.67 -5.07 16.23
C PHE A 126 1.17 -5.27 16.43
N ILE A 127 0.59 -4.60 17.43
CA ILE A 127 -0.84 -4.68 17.71
C ILE A 127 -1.68 -4.37 16.46
N ASN A 128 -2.60 -5.27 16.15
CA ASN A 128 -3.56 -5.10 15.07
C ASN A 128 -4.87 -5.84 15.41
N CYS A 129 -5.86 -5.68 14.55
CA CYS A 129 -7.08 -6.48 14.55
C CYS A 129 -7.55 -6.72 13.10
N THR A 130 -8.72 -7.30 12.95
CA THR A 130 -9.34 -7.57 11.63
C THR A 130 -9.52 -6.32 10.75
N ASN A 131 -9.58 -5.13 11.35
CA ASN A 131 -9.88 -3.85 10.67
C ASN A 131 -8.64 -2.98 10.39
N CYS A 132 -7.44 -3.38 10.82
CA CYS A 132 -6.23 -2.58 10.64
C CYS A 132 -4.95 -3.42 10.51
N GLY A 133 -3.83 -2.77 10.23
CA GLY A 133 -2.52 -3.38 10.17
C GLY A 133 -2.14 -3.90 8.78
N PRO A 134 -1.01 -4.61 8.68
CA PRO A 134 -0.46 -5.05 7.39
C PRO A 134 -1.35 -6.10 6.72
N ARG A 135 -1.35 -6.06 5.39
CA ARG A 135 -2.08 -6.95 4.50
C ARG A 135 -1.19 -7.26 3.30
N PHE A 136 -1.24 -6.44 2.25
CA PHE A 136 -0.47 -6.62 1.03
C PHE A 136 1.01 -6.87 1.31
N THR A 137 1.64 -6.14 2.23
CA THR A 137 3.08 -6.29 2.49
C THR A 137 3.48 -7.63 3.11
N ILE A 138 2.54 -8.38 3.70
CA ILE A 138 2.81 -9.67 4.38
C ILE A 138 2.22 -10.88 3.64
N ILE A 139 1.44 -10.68 2.58
CA ILE A 139 0.81 -11.77 1.83
C ILE A 139 1.84 -12.47 0.94
N ARG A 140 2.01 -13.79 1.13
CA ARG A 140 2.81 -14.68 0.26
C ARG A 140 1.98 -15.26 -0.87
N GLY A 141 0.70 -15.53 -0.59
CA GLY A 141 -0.24 -16.03 -1.58
C GLY A 141 -1.67 -16.06 -1.06
N LEU A 142 -2.56 -16.69 -1.83
CA LEU A 142 -3.99 -16.74 -1.56
C LEU A 142 -4.49 -18.20 -1.50
N PRO A 143 -5.59 -18.49 -0.78
CA PRO A 143 -6.49 -17.58 -0.05
C PRO A 143 -5.85 -16.89 1.16
N TYR A 144 -6.39 -15.75 1.61
CA TYR A 144 -5.83 -14.98 2.72
C TYR A 144 -6.06 -15.67 4.07
N ASP A 145 -5.08 -16.48 4.46
CA ASP A 145 -4.97 -17.11 5.79
C ASP A 145 -3.53 -17.06 6.30
N ARG A 146 -3.34 -17.19 7.62
CA ARG A 146 -2.04 -17.04 8.31
C ARG A 146 -0.90 -17.83 7.66
N PRO A 147 -1.06 -19.11 7.24
CA PRO A 147 0.02 -19.87 6.57
C PRO A 147 0.49 -19.24 5.24
N MET A 148 -0.36 -18.48 4.57
CA MET A 148 -0.07 -17.77 3.33
C MET A 148 0.44 -16.35 3.56
N THR A 149 0.90 -16.04 4.77
CA THR A 149 1.47 -14.75 5.15
C THR A 149 2.82 -14.91 5.83
N THR A 150 3.57 -13.83 6.02
CA THR A 150 4.80 -13.85 6.82
C THR A 150 4.55 -14.10 8.31
N MET A 151 3.29 -14.06 8.76
CA MET A 151 2.91 -14.45 10.12
C MET A 151 2.88 -15.98 10.32
N SER A 152 3.10 -16.77 9.26
CA SER A 152 3.20 -18.23 9.36
C SER A 152 4.39 -18.70 10.22
N GLU A 153 5.39 -17.84 10.41
CA GLU A 153 6.59 -18.10 11.22
C GLU A 153 6.34 -17.96 12.73
N PHE A 154 5.16 -17.47 13.11
CA PHE A 154 4.80 -17.17 14.49
C PHE A 154 3.60 -18.01 14.89
N GLU A 155 3.80 -19.04 15.70
CA GLU A 155 2.70 -19.84 16.25
C GLU A 155 1.88 -18.99 17.24
N MET A 156 0.55 -19.14 17.24
CA MET A 156 -0.30 -18.41 18.18
C MET A 156 -0.20 -19.02 19.58
N CYS A 157 0.14 -18.22 20.60
CA CYS A 157 -0.04 -18.66 21.99
C CYS A 157 -1.52 -18.80 22.33
N GLU A 158 -1.80 -19.38 23.49
CA GLU A 158 -3.16 -19.73 23.92
C GLU A 158 -4.10 -18.51 23.97
N MET A 159 -3.64 -17.37 24.51
CA MET A 159 -4.44 -16.15 24.53
C MET A 159 -4.82 -15.67 23.12
N CYS A 160 -3.86 -15.70 22.19
CA CYS A 160 -4.12 -15.31 20.81
C CYS A 160 -5.05 -16.31 20.11
N ARG A 161 -4.90 -17.61 20.38
CA ARG A 161 -5.78 -18.65 19.82
C ARG A 161 -7.22 -18.47 20.30
N ILE A 162 -7.43 -18.28 21.60
CA ILE A 162 -8.76 -18.00 22.18
C ILE A 162 -9.39 -16.78 21.51
N GLU A 163 -8.67 -15.67 21.37
CA GLU A 163 -9.20 -14.49 20.70
C GLU A 163 -9.42 -14.67 19.19
N TYR A 164 -8.62 -15.53 18.54
CA TYR A 164 -8.73 -15.83 17.12
C TYR A 164 -9.97 -16.70 16.81
N GLU A 165 -10.35 -17.58 17.74
CA GLU A 165 -11.47 -18.52 17.61
C GLU A 165 -12.78 -17.99 18.24
N ASN A 166 -12.71 -17.00 19.12
CA ASN A 166 -13.88 -16.43 19.78
C ASN A 166 -14.63 -15.42 18.87
N PRO A 167 -15.90 -15.66 18.48
CA PRO A 167 -16.69 -14.76 17.63
C PRO A 167 -16.93 -13.35 18.17
N ASP A 168 -16.92 -13.20 19.49
CA ASP A 168 -17.13 -11.93 20.20
C ASP A 168 -15.84 -11.10 20.29
N SER A 169 -14.70 -11.72 20.02
CA SER A 169 -13.42 -11.03 19.95
C SER A 169 -13.33 -10.17 18.69
N ARG A 170 -12.83 -8.94 18.84
CA ARG A 170 -12.48 -8.09 17.69
C ARG A 170 -11.37 -8.68 16.81
N ARG A 171 -10.64 -9.66 17.35
CA ARG A 171 -9.56 -10.39 16.68
C ARG A 171 -10.00 -11.76 16.16
N TYR A 172 -11.31 -12.06 16.17
CA TYR A 172 -11.86 -13.26 15.55
C TYR A 172 -11.38 -13.37 14.09
N HIS A 173 -10.67 -14.44 13.73
CA HIS A 173 -10.01 -14.63 12.43
C HIS A 173 -9.08 -13.48 11.95
N ALA A 174 -8.51 -12.69 12.85
CA ALA A 174 -7.43 -11.76 12.50
C ALA A 174 -6.16 -12.57 12.17
N GLN A 175 -5.91 -12.79 10.88
CA GLN A 175 -4.76 -13.58 10.41
C GLN A 175 -3.41 -13.10 10.98
N PRO A 176 -3.15 -11.78 11.12
CA PRO A 176 -1.91 -11.28 11.69
C PRO A 176 -1.98 -11.05 13.21
N ILE A 177 -2.91 -11.68 13.93
CA ILE A 177 -2.98 -11.61 15.40
C ILE A 177 -1.66 -12.05 16.02
N ALA A 178 -1.21 -11.30 17.02
CA ALA A 178 0.00 -11.58 17.77
C ALA A 178 -0.05 -10.84 19.12
N CYS A 179 0.84 -11.21 20.03
CA CYS A 179 1.10 -10.54 21.31
C CYS A 179 2.61 -10.61 21.61
N PRO A 180 3.09 -9.99 22.70
CA PRO A 180 4.52 -10.03 23.04
C PRO A 180 5.12 -11.43 23.22
N GLU A 181 4.30 -12.43 23.59
CA GLU A 181 4.72 -13.81 23.84
C GLU A 181 5.00 -14.59 22.56
N CYS A 182 4.12 -14.48 21.56
CA CYS A 182 4.12 -15.35 20.39
C CYS A 182 4.41 -14.62 19.08
N GLY A 183 4.46 -13.30 19.14
CA GLY A 183 4.53 -12.43 17.98
C GLY A 183 5.95 -11.97 17.64
N PRO A 184 6.06 -11.18 16.56
CA PRO A 184 7.32 -10.54 16.22
C PRO A 184 7.76 -9.53 17.27
N GLN A 185 9.06 -9.25 17.25
CA GLN A 185 9.77 -8.35 18.16
C GLN A 185 10.67 -7.40 17.36
N TYR A 186 10.89 -6.22 17.91
CA TYR A 186 11.88 -5.28 17.40
C TYR A 186 13.24 -5.53 18.05
N PHE A 187 14.29 -5.16 17.34
CA PHE A 187 15.69 -5.26 17.75
C PHE A 187 16.43 -4.00 17.28
N THR A 188 17.55 -3.71 17.91
CA THR A 188 18.46 -2.64 17.49
C THR A 188 19.73 -3.21 16.87
N TYR A 189 20.32 -2.45 15.95
CA TYR A 189 21.69 -2.64 15.49
C TYR A 189 22.44 -1.30 15.55
N PRO A 190 23.63 -1.23 16.18
CA PRO A 190 24.30 -2.28 16.95
C PRO A 190 23.47 -2.87 18.10
N GLU A 191 23.74 -4.13 18.45
CA GLU A 191 23.06 -4.84 19.56
C GLU A 191 23.49 -4.28 20.93
N ASN A 192 22.72 -4.56 21.99
CA ASN A 192 23.00 -4.23 23.41
C ASN A 192 23.07 -2.74 23.79
N ILE A 193 22.64 -1.83 22.93
CA ILE A 193 22.52 -0.39 23.28
C ILE A 193 21.47 -0.16 24.38
N CYS A 194 20.53 -1.10 24.56
CA CYS A 194 19.44 -1.00 25.52
C CYS A 194 19.89 -0.99 26.99
N ASP A 195 21.07 -1.53 27.30
CA ASP A 195 21.55 -1.66 28.69
C ASP A 195 22.22 -0.37 29.21
N ASP A 196 22.68 0.50 28.31
CA ASP A 196 23.46 1.71 28.62
C ASP A 196 22.59 2.99 28.72
N LEU A 197 21.30 2.90 28.39
CA LEU A 197 20.40 4.05 28.38
C LEU A 197 19.52 4.04 29.62
N ASP A 198 19.39 5.19 30.29
CA ASP A 198 18.38 5.48 31.33
C ASP A 198 16.97 5.52 30.70
N VAL A 199 16.57 4.42 30.06
CA VAL A 199 15.22 4.19 29.56
C VAL A 199 14.35 3.88 30.78
N GLU A 200 13.21 4.58 30.93
CA GLU A 200 12.38 4.51 32.14
C GLU A 200 12.19 3.09 32.68
N LYS A 201 12.35 2.91 34.00
CA LYS A 201 12.36 1.60 34.69
C LYS A 201 11.07 0.76 34.55
N ASN A 202 10.03 1.28 33.89
CA ASN A 202 8.71 0.66 33.78
C ASN A 202 8.32 0.28 32.33
N ILE A 203 9.26 0.25 31.39
CA ILE A 203 8.99 -0.13 30.00
C ILE A 203 9.17 -1.66 29.84
N PRO A 204 8.20 -2.38 29.26
CA PRO A 204 8.35 -3.81 28.97
C PRO A 204 9.55 -4.09 28.04
N GLU A 205 10.23 -5.22 28.25
CA GLU A 205 11.46 -5.57 27.51
C GLU A 205 11.29 -5.48 25.99
N TYR A 206 10.19 -6.02 25.46
CA TYR A 206 9.87 -6.02 24.04
C TYR A 206 9.61 -4.62 23.43
N ALA A 207 9.41 -3.60 24.26
CA ALA A 207 9.19 -2.22 23.84
C ALA A 207 10.46 -1.36 23.96
N LYS A 208 11.48 -1.81 24.71
CA LYS A 208 12.74 -1.08 24.89
C LYS A 208 13.44 -0.70 23.59
N PRO A 209 13.55 -1.57 22.55
CA PRO A 209 14.19 -1.20 21.29
C PRO A 209 13.56 0.03 20.63
N VAL A 210 12.23 0.17 20.72
CA VAL A 210 11.51 1.32 20.17
C VAL A 210 11.76 2.58 21.01
N ALA A 211 11.83 2.45 22.34
CA ALA A 211 12.18 3.56 23.22
C ALA A 211 13.62 4.06 23.02
N VAL A 212 14.58 3.15 22.80
CA VAL A 212 15.97 3.47 22.43
C VAL A 212 16.01 4.27 21.13
N ALA A 213 15.31 3.79 20.09
CA ALA A 213 15.23 4.50 18.82
C ALA A 213 14.63 5.90 18.97
N ALA A 214 13.55 6.04 19.75
CA ALA A 214 12.94 7.33 20.04
C ALA A 214 13.94 8.29 20.71
N LYS A 215 14.75 7.79 21.65
CA LYS A 215 15.79 8.59 22.33
C LYS A 215 16.90 9.00 21.38
N TYR A 216 17.38 8.10 20.52
CA TYR A 216 18.38 8.43 19.50
C TYR A 216 17.91 9.56 18.58
N ILE A 217 16.66 9.49 18.13
CA ILE A 217 16.05 10.56 17.31
C ILE A 217 15.99 11.87 18.10
N ALA A 218 15.59 11.82 19.37
CA ALA A 218 15.54 13.00 20.26
C ALA A 218 16.92 13.62 20.50
N ASP A 219 17.96 12.80 20.58
CA ASP A 219 19.36 13.21 20.72
C ASP A 219 19.97 13.69 19.39
N GLY A 220 19.16 13.89 18.35
CA GLY A 220 19.56 14.46 17.06
C GLY A 220 20.22 13.47 16.09
N LYS A 221 20.05 12.17 16.33
CA LYS A 221 20.58 11.11 15.45
C LYS A 221 19.62 10.77 14.30
N ILE A 222 20.16 10.09 13.29
CA ILE A 222 19.40 9.52 12.18
C ILE A 222 19.21 8.03 12.47
N VAL A 223 17.97 7.56 12.52
CA VAL A 223 17.63 6.16 12.81
C VAL A 223 16.95 5.53 11.60
N ALA A 224 17.41 4.36 11.16
CA ALA A 224 16.68 3.55 10.20
C ALA A 224 15.61 2.75 10.93
N VAL A 225 14.33 2.94 10.61
CA VAL A 225 13.19 2.27 11.26
C VAL A 225 12.50 1.36 10.26
N GLU A 226 12.47 0.06 10.52
CA GLU A 226 11.69 -0.90 9.73
C GLU A 226 10.20 -0.69 9.98
N GLY A 227 9.48 -0.29 8.93
CA GLY A 227 8.03 -0.08 8.96
C GLY A 227 7.25 -1.27 8.41
N ILE A 228 6.06 -1.00 7.87
CA ILE A 228 5.19 -2.05 7.30
C ILE A 228 5.64 -2.50 5.89
N GLY A 229 6.09 -1.56 5.06
CA GLY A 229 6.41 -1.78 3.64
C GLY A 229 7.89 -1.64 3.27
N GLY A 230 8.73 -1.24 4.22
CA GLY A 230 10.18 -1.08 4.08
C GLY A 230 10.74 -0.23 5.22
N PHE A 231 12.04 0.07 5.14
CA PHE A 231 12.72 0.94 6.11
C PHE A 231 12.48 2.43 5.80
N HIS A 232 12.39 3.25 6.85
CA HIS A 232 12.50 4.71 6.78
C HIS A 232 13.81 5.18 7.39
N LEU A 233 14.41 6.24 6.86
CA LEU A 233 15.40 7.04 7.58
C LEU A 233 14.68 8.16 8.31
N VAL A 234 14.83 8.18 9.63
CA VAL A 234 14.07 9.01 10.56
C VAL A 234 14.98 9.94 11.35
N CYS A 235 14.68 11.24 11.36
CA CYS A 235 15.37 12.23 12.20
C CYS A 235 14.45 13.40 12.56
N ASP A 236 14.84 14.23 13.52
CA ASP A 236 14.09 15.44 13.90
C ASP A 236 14.05 16.45 12.75
N ALA A 237 12.85 16.86 12.34
CA ALA A 237 12.65 17.83 11.26
C ALA A 237 13.10 19.26 11.63
N ARG A 238 13.58 19.48 12.85
CA ARG A 238 14.12 20.74 13.36
C ARG A 238 15.65 20.79 13.38
N ASN A 239 16.31 19.66 13.15
CA ASN A 239 17.76 19.54 13.31
C ASN A 239 18.48 19.72 11.98
N ASP A 240 18.98 20.94 11.72
CA ASP A 240 19.67 21.29 10.47
C ASP A 240 20.87 20.39 10.16
N ASP A 241 21.63 19.97 11.18
CA ASP A 241 22.81 19.12 11.00
C ASP A 241 22.43 17.72 10.51
N ALA A 242 21.42 17.12 11.15
CA ALA A 242 20.90 15.80 10.75
C ALA A 242 20.31 15.85 9.33
N ILE A 243 19.56 16.91 9.01
CA ILE A 243 18.94 17.09 7.69
C ILE A 243 20.01 17.27 6.62
N SER A 244 21.03 18.09 6.90
CA SER A 244 22.15 18.35 5.98
C SER A 244 22.93 17.07 5.68
N ARG A 245 23.27 16.28 6.71
CA ARG A 245 23.90 14.95 6.56
C ARG A 245 23.03 14.03 5.69
N LEU A 246 21.73 13.97 5.97
CA LEU A 246 20.80 13.12 5.22
C LEU A 246 20.68 13.55 3.74
N ARG A 247 20.62 14.86 3.44
CA ARG A 247 20.60 15.38 2.06
C ARG A 247 21.86 15.05 1.29
N GLN A 248 23.02 15.24 1.90
CA GLN A 248 24.31 14.92 1.29
C GLN A 248 24.40 13.42 0.97
N TRP A 249 24.05 12.57 1.94
CA TRP A 249 24.08 11.12 1.77
C TRP A 249 23.10 10.63 0.68
N LYS A 250 21.86 11.14 0.67
CA LYS A 250 20.90 10.83 -0.42
C LYS A 250 21.22 11.55 -1.74
N ARG A 251 22.24 12.40 -1.82
CA ARG A 251 22.49 13.27 -3.00
C ARG A 251 21.25 14.07 -3.42
N ARG A 252 20.46 14.49 -2.43
CA ARG A 252 19.12 15.08 -2.60
C ARG A 252 19.16 16.55 -2.24
N ARG A 253 19.53 17.41 -3.20
CA ARG A 253 19.72 18.86 -2.97
C ARG A 253 18.42 19.55 -2.53
N THR A 254 17.39 19.52 -3.37
CA THR A 254 16.17 20.33 -3.17
C THR A 254 14.90 19.51 -2.93
N LYS A 255 14.81 18.28 -3.44
CA LYS A 255 13.60 17.44 -3.32
C LYS A 255 13.12 17.38 -1.84
N PRO A 256 11.86 17.68 -1.54
CA PRO A 256 11.38 17.93 -0.17
C PRO A 256 11.26 16.65 0.65
N PHE A 257 11.62 16.65 1.93
CA PHE A 257 11.38 15.50 2.81
C PHE A 257 9.94 15.46 3.31
N ALA A 258 9.38 14.26 3.41
CA ALA A 258 8.10 14.06 4.06
C ALA A 258 8.28 14.08 5.58
N ILE A 259 7.36 14.74 6.28
CA ILE A 259 7.32 14.83 7.74
C ILE A 259 6.18 13.95 8.26
N MET A 260 6.54 12.99 9.09
CA MET A 260 5.60 12.33 9.99
C MET A 260 5.38 13.22 11.20
N VAL A 261 4.13 13.57 11.48
CA VAL A 261 3.76 14.40 12.63
C VAL A 261 2.98 13.58 13.64
N ARG A 262 3.14 13.90 14.93
CA ARG A 262 2.55 13.13 16.04
C ARG A 262 1.04 12.95 15.93
N ASP A 263 0.34 14.03 15.59
CA ASP A 263 -1.12 14.06 15.46
C ASP A 263 -1.56 15.19 14.53
N ILE A 264 -2.87 15.28 14.27
CA ILE A 264 -3.44 16.31 13.40
C ILE A 264 -3.21 17.74 13.95
N LYS A 265 -3.14 17.91 15.28
CA LYS A 265 -2.90 19.23 15.88
C LYS A 265 -1.48 19.69 15.56
N SER A 266 -0.54 18.77 15.60
CA SER A 266 0.87 18.97 15.22
C SER A 266 0.97 19.36 13.74
N ALA A 267 0.25 18.65 12.87
CA ALA A 267 0.17 18.96 11.43
C ALA A 267 -0.27 20.41 11.18
N MET A 268 -1.35 20.84 11.85
CA MET A 268 -1.92 22.18 11.72
C MET A 268 -1.01 23.30 12.25
N LYS A 269 0.02 22.99 13.05
CA LYS A 269 1.02 23.98 13.47
C LYS A 269 1.96 24.37 12.32
N ILE A 270 2.30 23.43 11.44
CA ILE A 270 3.31 23.62 10.40
C ILE A 270 2.72 23.86 9.00
N ALA A 271 1.47 23.49 8.77
CA ALA A 271 0.81 23.59 7.46
C ALA A 271 -0.62 24.12 7.55
N GLU A 272 -1.09 24.70 6.44
CA GLU A 272 -2.51 24.96 6.18
C GLU A 272 -3.16 23.62 5.80
N ILE A 273 -4.21 23.22 6.54
CA ILE A 273 -4.88 21.92 6.35
C ILE A 273 -6.38 22.16 6.32
N SER A 274 -6.99 21.86 5.17
CA SER A 274 -8.43 21.82 4.94
C SER A 274 -9.09 20.61 5.61
N ASP A 275 -10.42 20.60 5.68
CA ASP A 275 -11.17 19.48 6.26
C ASP A 275 -11.03 18.18 5.46
N ASP A 276 -10.89 18.26 4.13
CA ASP A 276 -10.69 17.09 3.26
C ASP A 276 -9.28 16.51 3.38
N GLU A 277 -8.25 17.37 3.44
CA GLU A 277 -6.87 16.95 3.74
C GLU A 277 -6.80 16.28 5.12
N LYS A 278 -7.46 16.87 6.13
CA LYS A 278 -7.56 16.27 7.46
C LYS A 278 -8.22 14.90 7.43
N ARG A 279 -9.32 14.74 6.69
CA ARG A 279 -10.02 13.45 6.54
C ARG A 279 -9.11 12.40 5.89
N LEU A 280 -8.34 12.77 4.87
CA LEU A 280 -7.42 11.87 4.19
C LEU A 280 -6.19 11.52 5.04
N LEU A 281 -5.61 12.48 5.76
CA LEU A 281 -4.52 12.22 6.72
C LEU A 281 -4.92 11.20 7.79
N GLN A 282 -6.16 11.29 8.28
CA GLN A 282 -6.73 10.39 9.29
C GLN A 282 -7.36 9.11 8.69
N SER A 283 -7.32 8.95 7.37
CA SER A 283 -7.87 7.77 6.70
C SER A 283 -7.03 6.52 6.99
N PRO A 284 -7.62 5.31 6.88
CA PRO A 284 -6.86 4.07 7.00
C PRO A 284 -5.70 3.93 6.01
N SER A 285 -5.74 4.63 4.86
CA SER A 285 -4.64 4.63 3.90
C SER A 285 -3.46 5.49 4.37
N ALA A 286 -3.70 6.50 5.23
CA ALA A 286 -2.70 7.39 5.82
C ALA A 286 -1.59 7.82 4.85
N PRO A 287 -1.92 8.45 3.69
CA PRO A 287 -0.93 8.85 2.70
C PRO A 287 -0.10 10.05 3.19
N ILE A 288 0.99 10.33 2.46
CA ILE A 288 1.68 11.62 2.50
C ILE A 288 0.88 12.59 1.64
N LEU A 289 0.36 13.64 2.26
CA LEU A 289 -0.29 14.75 1.56
C LEU A 289 0.67 15.91 1.38
N LEU A 290 0.77 16.42 0.15
CA LEU A 290 1.40 17.71 -0.11
C LEU A 290 0.44 18.79 0.33
N VAL A 291 0.85 19.57 1.32
CA VAL A 291 0.06 20.65 1.92
C VAL A 291 0.89 21.92 1.99
N LYS A 292 0.21 23.06 1.91
CA LYS A 292 0.88 24.36 1.93
C LYS A 292 1.53 24.61 3.29
N ILE A 293 2.83 24.91 3.28
CA ILE A 293 3.59 25.22 4.49
C ILE A 293 3.16 26.58 5.03
N LYS A 294 3.03 26.68 6.36
CA LYS A 294 2.87 27.97 7.02
C LYS A 294 4.22 28.63 7.20
N GLU A 295 4.28 29.95 7.05
CA GLU A 295 5.46 30.72 7.44
C GLU A 295 5.65 30.65 8.97
N ASN A 296 6.52 29.75 9.44
CA ASN A 296 6.90 29.59 10.83
C ASN A 296 8.30 28.94 10.95
N ASN A 297 8.89 28.98 12.14
CA ASN A 297 10.22 28.41 12.41
C ASN A 297 10.13 27.09 13.21
N LEU A 298 9.03 26.34 13.10
CA LEU A 298 8.84 25.09 13.85
C LEU A 298 9.53 23.89 13.21
N ILE A 299 9.89 23.97 11.94
CA ILE A 299 10.66 22.97 11.20
C ILE A 299 11.76 23.68 10.40
N SER A 300 12.81 22.95 10.07
CA SER A 300 13.93 23.48 9.29
C SER A 300 13.51 23.83 7.86
N ASN A 301 14.04 24.95 7.35
CA ASN A 301 13.92 25.31 5.92
C ASN A 301 14.59 24.27 5.00
N LEU A 302 15.47 23.44 5.53
CA LEU A 302 16.07 22.33 4.79
C LEU A 302 15.11 21.17 4.58
N VAL A 303 13.91 21.15 5.16
CA VAL A 303 12.90 20.11 4.86
C VAL A 303 12.41 20.24 3.43
N ALA A 304 11.97 21.43 3.03
CA ALA A 304 11.38 21.72 1.73
C ALA A 304 11.93 23.06 1.19
N PRO A 305 13.23 23.11 0.84
CA PRO A 305 13.89 24.35 0.45
C PRO A 305 13.23 24.91 -0.82
N GLU A 306 12.87 26.20 -0.77
CA GLU A 306 12.29 26.97 -1.89
C GLU A 306 10.93 26.44 -2.38
N LEU A 307 10.24 25.60 -1.59
CA LEU A 307 8.93 25.06 -1.94
C LEU A 307 7.85 25.60 -0.99
N ALA A 308 6.70 25.92 -1.58
CA ALA A 308 5.52 26.35 -0.83
C ALA A 308 4.79 25.18 -0.16
N ASP A 309 5.04 23.95 -0.60
CA ASP A 309 4.38 22.75 -0.10
C ASP A 309 5.35 21.81 0.59
N VAL A 310 4.84 21.09 1.60
CA VAL A 310 5.56 20.05 2.34
C VAL A 310 4.71 18.79 2.39
N GLY A 311 5.37 17.63 2.29
CA GLY A 311 4.68 16.35 2.47
C GLY A 311 4.45 16.07 3.96
N VAL A 312 3.20 15.91 4.38
CA VAL A 312 2.83 15.60 5.78
C VAL A 312 2.05 14.29 5.84
N PHE A 313 2.30 13.47 6.85
CA PHE A 313 1.50 12.28 7.14
C PHE A 313 1.45 11.97 8.64
N LEU A 314 0.46 11.15 9.02
CA LEU A 314 0.24 10.73 10.40
C LEU A 314 0.90 9.36 10.69
N PRO A 315 1.13 9.02 11.97
CA PRO A 315 1.67 7.73 12.35
C PRO A 315 0.65 6.65 11.94
N TYR A 316 1.07 5.72 11.07
CA TYR A 316 0.16 4.68 10.57
C TYR A 316 0.41 3.29 11.20
N ALA A 317 1.60 3.05 11.75
CA ALA A 317 1.98 1.78 12.37
C ALA A 317 2.13 1.95 13.90
N PRO A 318 1.91 0.90 14.71
CA PRO A 318 2.04 1.02 16.17
C PRO A 318 3.45 1.49 16.61
N VAL A 319 4.50 1.05 15.91
CA VAL A 319 5.88 1.53 16.16
C VAL A 319 6.00 3.06 16.03
N HIS A 320 5.34 3.68 15.05
CA HIS A 320 5.38 5.13 14.87
C HIS A 320 4.74 5.86 16.05
N HIS A 321 3.58 5.40 16.48
CA HIS A 321 2.90 5.93 17.67
C HIS A 321 3.77 5.76 18.93
N LEU A 322 4.48 4.64 19.05
CA LEU A 322 5.37 4.39 20.18
C LEU A 322 6.61 5.28 20.17
N LEU A 323 7.19 5.57 19.00
CA LEU A 323 8.28 6.55 18.89
C LEU A 323 7.87 7.90 19.52
N PHE A 324 6.71 8.43 19.14
CA PHE A 324 6.18 9.69 19.70
C PHE A 324 5.76 9.58 21.17
N HIS A 325 5.27 8.41 21.60
CA HIS A 325 4.86 8.17 22.99
C HIS A 325 6.04 8.22 23.95
N PHE A 326 7.19 7.70 23.53
CA PHE A 326 8.43 7.79 24.27
C PHE A 326 9.01 9.21 24.12
N SER A 327 10.15 9.35 23.46
CA SER A 327 10.91 10.60 23.46
C SER A 327 11.02 11.27 22.09
N ALA A 328 10.49 10.67 21.01
CA ALA A 328 10.67 11.24 19.69
C ALA A 328 10.02 12.64 19.56
N PRO A 329 10.70 13.59 18.91
CA PRO A 329 10.19 14.92 18.60
C PRO A 329 8.81 14.92 17.93
N GLU A 330 8.10 16.04 18.02
CA GLU A 330 6.75 16.21 17.44
C GLU A 330 6.74 16.13 15.89
N PHE A 331 7.86 16.49 15.25
CA PHE A 331 8.02 16.53 13.80
C PHE A 331 9.22 15.68 13.39
N LEU A 332 8.97 14.59 12.67
CA LEU A 332 10.00 13.66 12.23
C LEU A 332 10.07 13.66 10.72
N ILE A 333 11.25 13.87 10.14
CA ILE A 333 11.46 13.42 8.75
C ILE A 333 11.35 11.91 8.75
N ALA A 334 10.60 11.36 7.81
CA ALA A 334 10.52 9.93 7.57
C ALA A 334 10.56 9.71 6.05
N THR A 335 11.76 9.50 5.51
CA THR A 335 11.98 9.25 4.08
C THR A 335 12.31 7.79 3.84
N SER A 336 12.09 7.29 2.62
CA SER A 336 12.43 5.92 2.25
C SER A 336 13.90 5.58 2.56
N GLY A 337 14.12 4.43 3.19
CA GLY A 337 15.43 3.91 3.60
C GLY A 337 16.13 3.24 2.43
N ASN A 338 16.70 4.08 1.56
CA ASN A 338 17.48 3.68 0.39
C ASN A 338 18.36 4.83 -0.06
N ARG A 339 19.41 4.52 -0.82
CA ARG A 339 20.15 5.54 -1.59
C ARG A 339 19.23 6.07 -2.69
N SER A 340 19.47 7.28 -3.21
CA SER A 340 18.56 7.86 -4.21
C SER A 340 18.37 6.91 -5.39
N ASP A 341 17.13 6.89 -5.89
CA ASP A 341 16.67 6.13 -7.05
C ASP A 341 16.59 4.60 -6.89
N GLU A 342 17.20 4.04 -5.83
CA GLU A 342 17.01 2.64 -5.45
C GLU A 342 15.61 2.37 -4.83
N PRO A 343 15.10 1.13 -4.92
CA PRO A 343 13.93 0.71 -4.16
C PRO A 343 14.16 0.75 -2.64
N ILE A 344 13.10 1.03 -1.88
CA ILE A 344 13.13 1.04 -0.41
C ILE A 344 13.65 -0.30 0.15
N ALA A 345 14.60 -0.28 1.08
CA ALA A 345 15.10 -1.50 1.73
C ALA A 345 13.95 -2.23 2.46
N LYS A 346 13.92 -3.57 2.43
CA LYS A 346 12.89 -4.38 3.10
C LYS A 346 13.44 -5.46 4.03
N ASP A 347 14.75 -5.58 4.11
CA ASP A 347 15.47 -6.69 4.69
C ASP A 347 16.65 -6.16 5.51
N PHE A 348 16.77 -6.67 6.74
CA PHE A 348 17.73 -6.17 7.72
C PHE A 348 19.18 -6.23 7.21
N GLN A 349 19.57 -7.31 6.53
CA GLN A 349 20.93 -7.46 6.03
C GLN A 349 21.28 -6.36 5.00
N TYR A 350 20.36 -6.09 4.06
CA TYR A 350 20.54 -4.98 3.12
C TYR A 350 20.61 -3.64 3.85
N ALA A 351 19.72 -3.39 4.82
CA ALA A 351 19.69 -2.16 5.58
C ALA A 351 21.00 -1.92 6.34
N LYS A 352 21.54 -2.96 6.99
CA LYS A 352 22.82 -2.94 7.69
C LYS A 352 24.01 -2.61 6.78
N GLU A 353 24.02 -3.14 5.57
CA GLU A 353 25.12 -2.95 4.62
C GLU A 353 25.03 -1.60 3.87
N ASN A 354 23.82 -1.12 3.60
CA ASN A 354 23.59 -0.02 2.65
C ASN A 354 23.04 1.26 3.26
N LEU A 355 22.53 1.25 4.50
CA LEU A 355 22.04 2.43 5.22
C LEU A 355 23.06 2.92 6.26
N ASP A 356 24.31 3.06 5.82
CA ASP A 356 25.48 3.48 6.61
C ASP A 356 25.37 4.88 7.22
N ILE A 357 24.38 5.68 6.79
CA ILE A 357 24.04 6.97 7.40
C ILE A 357 23.32 6.85 8.76
N ALA A 358 22.68 5.70 9.01
CA ALA A 358 21.90 5.50 10.22
C ALA A 358 22.83 5.27 11.42
N ASP A 359 22.69 6.10 12.43
CA ASP A 359 23.40 5.96 13.71
C ASP A 359 22.83 4.76 14.53
N LEU A 360 21.62 4.31 14.21
CA LEU A 360 20.94 3.14 14.78
C LEU A 360 19.98 2.54 13.74
N ILE A 361 19.86 1.21 13.69
CA ILE A 361 18.82 0.52 12.92
C ILE A 361 17.85 -0.17 13.89
N LEU A 362 16.59 0.23 13.86
CA LEU A 362 15.47 -0.43 14.53
C LEU A 362 14.80 -1.36 13.50
N TRP A 363 14.92 -2.67 13.69
CA TRP A 363 14.42 -3.68 12.74
C TRP A 363 13.60 -4.76 13.46
N HIS A 364 12.89 -5.61 12.72
CA HIS A 364 12.06 -6.66 13.31
C HIS A 364 12.13 -7.99 12.57
N ASN A 365 11.77 -9.07 13.27
CA ASN A 365 11.78 -10.42 12.71
C ASN A 365 10.52 -10.81 11.90
N ARG A 366 9.58 -9.90 11.64
CA ARG A 366 8.46 -10.17 10.72
C ARG A 366 8.87 -9.80 9.29
N GLY A 367 9.17 -10.77 8.45
CA GLY A 367 9.54 -10.49 7.06
C GLY A 367 8.53 -9.60 6.32
N ILE A 368 9.05 -8.63 5.55
CA ILE A 368 8.28 -7.86 4.56
C ILE A 368 8.35 -8.62 3.24
N HIS A 369 7.21 -9.19 2.83
CA HIS A 369 7.15 -9.95 1.59
C HIS A 369 7.08 -9.03 0.39
N ASN A 370 6.21 -8.01 0.42
CA ASN A 370 6.04 -7.06 -0.68
C ASN A 370 6.45 -5.67 -0.23
N ARG A 371 7.41 -5.06 -0.94
CA ARG A 371 7.79 -3.67 -0.68
C ARG A 371 6.61 -2.77 -1.01
N ALA A 372 6.41 -1.74 -0.20
CA ALA A 372 5.44 -0.70 -0.49
C ALA A 372 5.94 0.62 0.12
N ASP A 373 6.39 1.54 -0.74
CA ASP A 373 6.60 2.93 -0.38
C ASP A 373 5.31 3.56 0.19
N ASP A 374 5.45 4.69 0.87
CA ASP A 374 4.31 5.52 1.21
C ASP A 374 3.70 6.14 -0.06
N SER A 375 2.37 6.12 -0.15
CA SER A 375 1.66 6.85 -1.19
C SER A 375 1.79 8.35 -0.95
N VAL A 376 1.93 9.12 -2.03
CA VAL A 376 2.08 10.58 -2.00
C VAL A 376 1.07 11.19 -2.95
N GLY A 377 0.38 12.25 -2.52
CA GLY A 377 -0.53 12.98 -3.38
C GLY A 377 -0.99 14.29 -2.76
N PHE A 378 -1.98 14.92 -3.36
CA PHE A 378 -2.60 16.15 -2.90
C PHE A 378 -4.11 16.06 -3.04
N VAL A 379 -4.83 17.04 -2.50
CA VAL A 379 -6.29 17.12 -2.63
C VAL A 379 -6.65 18.14 -3.69
N LEU A 380 -7.53 17.76 -4.61
CA LEU A 380 -8.13 18.64 -5.60
C LEU A 380 -9.61 18.29 -5.72
N ASP A 381 -10.49 19.29 -5.55
CA ASP A 381 -11.95 19.11 -5.61
C ASP A 381 -12.46 17.94 -4.75
N ASP A 382 -12.02 17.88 -3.49
CA ASP A 382 -12.34 16.84 -2.49
C ASP A 382 -11.82 15.42 -2.83
N GLU A 383 -11.06 15.26 -3.92
CA GLU A 383 -10.47 13.99 -4.34
C GLU A 383 -8.96 13.92 -4.09
N PHE A 384 -8.47 12.73 -3.75
CA PHE A 384 -7.04 12.48 -3.60
C PHE A 384 -6.40 12.20 -4.95
N ILE A 385 -5.54 13.11 -5.40
CA ILE A 385 -4.75 12.96 -6.63
C ILE A 385 -3.40 12.35 -6.28
N ALA A 386 -3.20 11.09 -6.65
CA ALA A 386 -1.97 10.36 -6.38
C ALA A 386 -0.84 10.79 -7.33
N ILE A 387 0.28 11.25 -6.77
CA ILE A 387 1.55 11.41 -7.48
C ILE A 387 2.35 10.10 -7.42
N ARG A 388 2.26 9.42 -6.27
CA ARG A 388 2.84 8.10 -6.03
C ARG A 388 1.78 7.19 -5.43
N ARG A 389 1.47 6.11 -6.14
CA ARG A 389 0.54 5.07 -5.69
C ARG A 389 1.30 3.88 -5.12
N ALA A 390 1.17 3.62 -3.82
CA ALA A 390 1.82 2.51 -3.14
C ALA A 390 1.02 2.05 -1.89
N ARG A 391 1.59 2.11 -0.68
CA ARG A 391 0.95 1.67 0.58
C ARG A 391 -0.41 2.34 0.77
N GLY A 392 -1.38 1.60 1.31
CA GLY A 392 -2.73 2.09 1.59
C GLY A 392 -3.68 2.03 0.39
N PHE A 393 -3.14 1.81 -0.81
CA PHE A 393 -3.95 1.69 -2.01
C PHE A 393 -3.62 0.47 -2.86
N VAL A 394 -2.37 0.02 -2.91
CA VAL A 394 -2.01 -1.22 -3.63
C VAL A 394 -2.45 -2.43 -2.79
N PRO A 395 -3.04 -3.48 -3.41
CA PRO A 395 -3.21 -3.72 -4.85
C PRO A 395 -4.65 -3.48 -5.35
N GLN A 396 -5.32 -2.40 -4.90
CA GLN A 396 -6.65 -2.04 -5.39
C GLN A 396 -6.61 -1.90 -6.92
N ARG A 397 -7.68 -2.43 -7.54
CA ARG A 397 -7.86 -2.56 -8.98
C ARG A 397 -8.82 -1.49 -9.52
N TYR A 398 -8.74 -1.27 -10.82
CA TYR A 398 -9.68 -0.43 -11.58
C TYR A 398 -10.49 -1.31 -12.51
N GLU A 399 -11.80 -1.10 -12.58
CA GLU A 399 -12.67 -1.83 -13.51
C GLU A 399 -12.71 -1.11 -14.86
N LEU A 400 -12.45 -1.85 -15.93
CA LEU A 400 -12.58 -1.36 -17.29
C LEU A 400 -14.05 -1.29 -17.70
N PRO A 401 -14.43 -0.27 -18.50
CA PRO A 401 -15.80 -0.16 -19.03
C PRO A 401 -16.16 -1.27 -20.01
N ARG A 402 -15.16 -1.95 -20.61
CA ARG A 402 -15.35 -3.06 -21.54
C ARG A 402 -14.32 -4.15 -21.26
N ALA A 403 -14.77 -5.40 -21.35
CA ALA A 403 -13.87 -6.54 -21.27
C ALA A 403 -12.92 -6.55 -22.48
N GLY A 404 -11.65 -6.87 -22.23
CA GLY A 404 -10.57 -6.89 -23.21
C GLY A 404 -9.68 -8.12 -23.04
N ARG A 405 -8.47 -8.03 -23.59
CA ARG A 405 -7.45 -9.08 -23.51
C ARG A 405 -6.76 -9.09 -22.15
N LYS A 406 -6.07 -10.19 -21.86
CA LYS A 406 -5.13 -10.24 -20.74
C LYS A 406 -3.84 -9.52 -21.11
N ILE A 407 -3.51 -8.43 -20.42
CA ILE A 407 -2.38 -7.56 -20.76
C ILE A 407 -1.40 -7.46 -19.60
N LEU A 408 -0.10 -7.55 -19.89
CA LEU A 408 0.96 -7.05 -19.01
C LEU A 408 1.45 -5.72 -19.58
N ALA A 409 1.21 -4.61 -18.88
CA ALA A 409 1.78 -3.30 -19.22
C ALA A 409 3.04 -3.06 -18.39
N ALA A 410 4.17 -2.87 -19.07
CA ALA A 410 5.49 -2.76 -18.45
C ALA A 410 5.79 -1.37 -17.85
N GLY A 411 5.00 -0.35 -18.24
CA GLY A 411 5.14 1.02 -17.77
C GLY A 411 6.32 1.79 -18.39
N ALA A 412 6.60 2.95 -17.80
CA ALA A 412 7.74 3.81 -18.15
C ALA A 412 8.94 3.55 -17.22
N ASP A 413 10.09 4.15 -17.54
CA ASP A 413 11.32 4.02 -16.76
C ASP A 413 11.33 4.85 -15.47
N MET A 414 10.91 6.11 -15.59
CA MET A 414 10.86 7.03 -14.46
C MET A 414 9.61 6.82 -13.64
N LYS A 415 9.73 6.87 -12.31
CA LYS A 415 8.63 6.59 -11.37
C LYS A 415 7.87 5.30 -11.73
N GLY A 416 8.61 4.28 -12.15
CA GLY A 416 8.10 3.11 -12.83
C GLY A 416 7.06 2.33 -12.03
N GLY A 417 6.14 1.69 -12.75
CA GLY A 417 5.11 0.80 -12.24
C GLY A 417 4.60 -0.11 -13.35
N VAL A 418 4.22 -1.33 -13.00
CA VAL A 418 3.61 -2.28 -13.96
C VAL A 418 2.12 -2.39 -13.71
N ALA A 419 1.37 -2.78 -14.72
CA ALA A 419 -0.05 -3.08 -14.56
C ALA A 419 -0.43 -4.39 -15.24
N PHE A 420 -1.36 -5.11 -14.65
CA PHE A 420 -1.91 -6.35 -15.20
C PHE A 420 -3.38 -6.11 -15.50
N CYS A 421 -3.83 -6.44 -16.70
CA CYS A 421 -5.25 -6.42 -17.04
C CYS A 421 -5.72 -7.85 -17.21
N ASP A 422 -6.72 -8.31 -16.45
CA ASP A 422 -7.29 -9.66 -16.60
C ASP A 422 -8.38 -9.76 -17.67
N GLY A 423 -8.53 -8.69 -18.45
CA GLY A 423 -9.62 -8.47 -19.39
C GLY A 423 -10.69 -7.55 -18.82
N LYS A 424 -11.01 -7.61 -17.53
CA LYS A 424 -12.04 -6.76 -16.92
C LYS A 424 -11.47 -5.73 -15.95
N TYR A 425 -10.40 -6.06 -15.24
CA TYR A 425 -9.81 -5.21 -14.22
C TYR A 425 -8.33 -4.97 -14.49
N ILE A 426 -7.88 -3.75 -14.21
CA ILE A 426 -6.48 -3.35 -14.18
C ILE A 426 -5.99 -3.43 -12.73
N TYR A 427 -4.86 -4.07 -12.53
CA TYR A 427 -4.16 -4.22 -11.26
C TYR A 427 -2.81 -3.50 -11.38
N PRO A 428 -2.72 -2.23 -10.99
CA PRO A 428 -1.44 -1.53 -10.91
C PRO A 428 -0.60 -2.09 -9.75
N SER A 429 0.70 -2.23 -9.98
CA SER A 429 1.65 -2.49 -8.91
C SER A 429 1.85 -1.26 -8.03
N GLN A 430 2.60 -1.48 -6.95
CA GLN A 430 3.29 -0.43 -6.24
C GLN A 430 4.32 0.28 -7.11
N TYR A 431 4.70 1.48 -6.66
CA TYR A 431 5.87 2.21 -7.13
C TYR A 431 7.13 1.33 -7.10
N LEU A 432 7.85 1.27 -8.23
CA LEU A 432 9.04 0.42 -8.40
C LEU A 432 10.37 1.20 -8.35
N GLY A 433 10.32 2.54 -8.36
CA GLY A 433 11.52 3.38 -8.41
C GLY A 433 11.90 3.76 -9.84
N GLU A 434 13.19 4.05 -10.03
CA GLU A 434 13.76 4.43 -11.32
C GLU A 434 14.38 3.19 -11.98
N LEU A 435 13.87 2.75 -13.13
CA LEU A 435 14.32 1.50 -13.76
C LEU A 435 15.72 1.59 -14.39
N SER A 436 16.35 2.76 -14.39
CA SER A 436 17.79 2.90 -14.65
C SER A 436 18.63 2.15 -13.63
N GLU A 437 18.14 1.98 -12.40
CA GLU A 437 18.82 1.24 -11.34
C GLU A 437 18.58 -0.27 -11.44
N ILE A 438 19.66 -1.05 -11.33
CA ILE A 438 19.58 -2.51 -11.44
C ILE A 438 18.70 -3.13 -10.35
N LEU A 439 18.70 -2.54 -9.15
CA LEU A 439 17.85 -2.98 -8.05
C LEU A 439 16.36 -2.78 -8.36
N ALA A 440 16.01 -1.68 -9.03
CA ALA A 440 14.64 -1.43 -9.48
C ALA A 440 14.23 -2.40 -10.58
N GLN A 441 15.13 -2.75 -11.50
CA GLN A 441 14.85 -3.78 -12.53
C GLN A 441 14.66 -5.18 -11.94
N ASN A 442 15.42 -5.53 -10.89
CA ASN A 442 15.21 -6.78 -10.16
C ASN A 442 13.86 -6.77 -9.43
N PHE A 443 13.51 -5.64 -8.81
CA PHE A 443 12.22 -5.46 -8.15
C PHE A 443 11.05 -5.50 -9.14
N TRP A 444 11.23 -5.00 -10.36
CA TRP A 444 10.27 -5.16 -11.46
C TRP A 444 10.02 -6.63 -11.78
N ARG A 445 11.08 -7.43 -11.95
CA ARG A 445 10.97 -8.88 -12.26
C ARG A 445 10.29 -9.64 -11.12
N GLU A 446 10.66 -9.35 -9.88
CA GLU A 446 10.04 -9.90 -8.69
C GLU A 446 8.53 -9.58 -8.65
N THR A 447 8.17 -8.32 -8.89
CA THR A 447 6.78 -7.86 -8.89
C THR A 447 5.97 -8.53 -9.98
N VAL A 448 6.51 -8.61 -11.20
CA VAL A 448 5.86 -9.33 -12.30
C VAL A 448 5.64 -10.78 -11.93
N GLY A 449 6.67 -11.51 -11.51
CA GLY A 449 6.54 -12.92 -11.11
C GLY A 449 5.47 -13.15 -10.04
N LYS A 450 5.43 -12.30 -9.01
CA LYS A 450 4.44 -12.38 -7.93
C LYS A 450 3.01 -12.14 -8.40
N PHE A 451 2.77 -11.08 -9.18
CA PHE A 451 1.44 -10.78 -9.68
C PHE A 451 0.94 -11.85 -10.66
N LEU A 452 1.79 -12.37 -11.55
CA LEU A 452 1.44 -13.50 -12.42
C LEU A 452 1.00 -14.72 -11.59
N MET A 453 1.74 -15.03 -10.52
CA MET A 453 1.41 -16.14 -9.61
C MET A 453 0.09 -15.90 -8.87
N TRP A 454 -0.08 -14.75 -8.22
CA TRP A 454 -1.26 -14.45 -7.40
C TRP A 454 -2.54 -14.38 -8.23
N LEU A 455 -2.47 -13.72 -9.39
CA LEU A 455 -3.61 -13.57 -10.29
C LEU A 455 -3.84 -14.84 -11.13
N LYS A 456 -3.01 -15.89 -10.99
CA LYS A 456 -3.00 -17.08 -11.87
C LYS A 456 -3.09 -16.65 -13.34
N PHE A 457 -2.29 -15.65 -13.67
CA PHE A 457 -2.45 -14.83 -14.85
C PHE A 457 -1.36 -15.15 -15.86
N LYS A 458 -1.78 -15.39 -17.11
CA LYS A 458 -0.91 -15.46 -18.27
C LYS A 458 -1.36 -14.38 -19.25
N PRO A 459 -0.51 -13.39 -19.58
CA PRO A 459 -0.89 -12.35 -20.53
C PRO A 459 -1.03 -12.92 -21.95
N ASP A 460 -2.01 -12.42 -22.69
CA ASP A 460 -2.15 -12.66 -24.13
C ASP A 460 -1.21 -11.73 -24.92
N ILE A 461 -0.86 -10.59 -24.33
CA ILE A 461 -0.03 -9.55 -24.94
C ILE A 461 0.73 -8.77 -23.87
N VAL A 462 1.94 -8.33 -24.23
CA VAL A 462 2.75 -7.40 -23.44
C VAL A 462 2.67 -6.02 -24.09
N VAL A 463 2.52 -4.98 -23.27
CA VAL A 463 2.53 -3.59 -23.71
C VAL A 463 3.72 -2.87 -23.09
N SER A 464 4.48 -2.13 -23.89
CA SER A 464 5.56 -1.26 -23.44
C SER A 464 5.42 0.15 -24.00
N ASP A 465 6.21 1.08 -23.46
CA ASP A 465 6.41 2.37 -24.11
C ASP A 465 7.01 2.17 -25.52
N SER A 466 6.85 3.18 -26.38
CA SER A 466 7.47 3.23 -27.70
C SER A 466 8.94 3.59 -27.65
N HIS A 467 9.43 4.13 -26.52
CA HIS A 467 10.85 4.36 -26.32
C HIS A 467 11.64 3.04 -26.33
N PRO A 468 12.54 2.80 -27.30
CA PRO A 468 13.22 1.51 -27.45
C PRO A 468 14.30 1.30 -26.38
N ASP A 469 14.88 2.39 -25.87
CA ASP A 469 15.97 2.33 -24.89
C ASP A 469 15.51 2.32 -23.43
N TYR A 470 14.21 2.43 -23.17
CA TYR A 470 13.72 2.26 -21.81
C TYR A 470 14.06 0.86 -21.29
N TYR A 471 14.53 0.80 -20.05
CA TYR A 471 14.74 -0.45 -19.34
C TYR A 471 13.42 -1.22 -19.22
N SER A 472 12.29 -0.55 -18.99
CA SER A 472 10.95 -1.15 -19.00
C SER A 472 10.63 -1.82 -20.34
N SER A 473 10.93 -1.16 -21.47
CA SER A 473 10.73 -1.69 -22.82
C SER A 473 11.63 -2.90 -23.10
N ARG A 474 12.89 -2.85 -22.65
CA ARG A 474 13.83 -3.97 -22.78
C ARG A 474 13.39 -5.18 -21.93
N LEU A 475 12.97 -4.94 -20.70
CA LEU A 475 12.42 -5.96 -19.79
C LEU A 475 11.15 -6.59 -20.36
N ALA A 476 10.25 -5.78 -20.92
CA ALA A 476 9.03 -6.23 -21.59
C ALA A 476 9.36 -7.14 -22.77
N LYS A 477 10.31 -6.74 -23.61
CA LYS A 477 10.78 -7.51 -24.76
C LYS A 477 11.44 -8.82 -24.35
N GLU A 478 12.27 -8.80 -23.31
CA GLU A 478 12.89 -10.00 -22.72
C GLU A 478 11.82 -10.98 -22.26
N PHE A 479 10.84 -10.51 -21.47
CA PHE A 479 9.74 -11.31 -20.95
C PHE A 479 8.85 -11.88 -22.08
N ALA A 480 8.47 -11.05 -23.04
CA ALA A 480 7.66 -11.42 -24.20
C ALA A 480 8.34 -12.52 -25.03
N SER A 481 9.64 -12.35 -25.34
CA SER A 481 10.42 -13.31 -26.09
C SER A 481 10.56 -14.65 -25.36
N LYS A 482 10.85 -14.63 -24.04
CA LYS A 482 10.97 -15.87 -23.24
C LYS A 482 9.65 -16.62 -23.11
N SER A 483 8.53 -15.89 -23.12
CA SER A 483 7.20 -16.44 -22.90
C SER A 483 6.46 -16.80 -24.20
N GLY A 484 7.00 -16.43 -25.37
CA GLY A 484 6.34 -16.59 -26.66
C GLY A 484 5.06 -15.73 -26.79
N ILE A 485 5.04 -14.55 -26.16
CA ILE A 485 3.89 -13.65 -26.10
C ILE A 485 4.15 -12.45 -27.01
N PRO A 486 3.18 -11.99 -27.82
CA PRO A 486 3.35 -10.80 -28.65
C PRO A 486 3.53 -9.54 -27.79
N ILE A 487 4.29 -8.58 -28.32
CA ILE A 487 4.50 -7.26 -27.71
C ILE A 487 3.96 -6.15 -28.61
N VAL A 488 3.36 -5.13 -28.00
CA VAL A 488 2.90 -3.90 -28.67
C VAL A 488 3.45 -2.69 -27.94
N ASN A 489 3.92 -1.72 -28.71
CA ASN A 489 4.42 -0.46 -28.20
C ASN A 489 3.31 0.60 -28.24
N ILE A 490 3.14 1.35 -27.16
CA ILE A 490 2.18 2.45 -27.06
C ILE A 490 2.97 3.73 -26.81
N GLN A 491 2.56 4.81 -27.48
CA GLN A 491 3.22 6.11 -27.34
C GLN A 491 2.90 6.72 -25.97
N HIS A 492 3.91 7.32 -25.33
CA HIS A 492 3.87 7.82 -23.95
C HIS A 492 2.68 8.74 -23.64
N HIS A 493 2.49 9.78 -24.44
CA HIS A 493 1.44 10.77 -24.22
C HIS A 493 0.04 10.21 -24.52
N ARG A 494 -0.08 9.29 -25.49
CA ARG A 494 -1.33 8.53 -25.69
C ARG A 494 -1.65 7.67 -24.47
N ALA A 495 -0.64 7.07 -23.82
CA ALA A 495 -0.86 6.29 -22.59
C ALA A 495 -1.42 7.17 -21.47
N HIS A 496 -0.88 8.39 -21.27
CA HIS A 496 -1.43 9.38 -20.34
C HIS A 496 -2.88 9.78 -20.68
N ALA A 497 -3.19 10.01 -21.96
CA ALA A 497 -4.56 10.33 -22.36
C ALA A 497 -5.53 9.17 -22.03
N TRP A 498 -5.13 7.93 -22.33
CA TRP A 498 -5.95 6.75 -22.08
C TRP A 498 -6.09 6.40 -20.60
N SER A 499 -5.13 6.76 -19.74
CA SER A 499 -5.26 6.50 -18.29
C SER A 499 -6.44 7.29 -17.70
N VAL A 500 -6.57 8.57 -18.04
CA VAL A 500 -7.69 9.43 -17.59
C VAL A 500 -9.02 8.96 -18.16
N VAL A 501 -9.05 8.59 -19.45
CA VAL A 501 -10.25 8.04 -20.10
C VAL A 501 -10.71 6.75 -19.42
N ALA A 502 -9.77 5.88 -19.06
CA ALA A 502 -10.07 4.62 -18.38
C ALA A 502 -10.56 4.86 -16.95
N GLU A 503 -9.87 5.71 -16.18
CA GLU A 503 -10.20 6.03 -14.78
C GLU A 503 -11.61 6.61 -14.64
N HIS A 504 -11.94 7.63 -15.44
CA HIS A 504 -13.25 8.29 -15.41
C HIS A 504 -14.30 7.66 -16.32
N ARG A 505 -13.98 6.53 -16.97
CA ARG A 505 -14.89 5.78 -17.87
C ARG A 505 -15.50 6.67 -18.96
N ILE A 506 -14.69 7.58 -19.51
CA ILE A 506 -15.13 8.52 -20.53
C ILE A 506 -15.52 7.73 -21.79
N SER A 507 -16.76 7.94 -22.26
CA SER A 507 -17.33 7.21 -23.41
C SER A 507 -17.52 8.07 -24.65
N LYS A 508 -17.52 9.39 -24.50
CA LYS A 508 -17.69 10.36 -25.58
C LYS A 508 -16.33 10.88 -26.06
N PRO A 509 -16.23 11.38 -27.30
CA PRO A 509 -15.02 12.06 -27.76
C PRO A 509 -14.61 13.19 -26.81
N ALA A 510 -13.32 13.30 -26.55
CA ALA A 510 -12.74 14.25 -25.60
C ALA A 510 -11.42 14.81 -26.13
N ILE A 511 -11.06 16.01 -25.66
CA ILE A 511 -9.73 16.57 -25.86
C ILE A 511 -8.88 16.19 -24.64
N ALA A 512 -7.74 15.55 -24.88
CA ALA A 512 -6.73 15.30 -23.86
C ALA A 512 -5.58 16.29 -24.03
N VAL A 513 -5.20 16.96 -22.94
CA VAL A 513 -4.07 17.89 -22.87
C VAL A 513 -3.01 17.24 -22.00
N ILE A 514 -1.86 16.93 -22.58
CA ILE A 514 -0.80 16.18 -21.93
C ILE A 514 0.44 17.06 -21.83
N TYR A 515 0.69 17.55 -20.61
CA TYR A 515 1.89 18.30 -20.26
C TYR A 515 2.77 17.44 -19.37
N ASP A 516 3.94 17.09 -19.88
CA ASP A 516 4.94 16.25 -19.25
C ASP A 516 6.35 16.82 -19.50
N GLY A 517 7.37 16.22 -18.89
CA GLY A 517 8.77 16.56 -19.15
C GLY A 517 9.21 16.12 -20.54
N THR A 518 9.32 14.80 -20.75
CA THR A 518 9.83 14.22 -21.99
C THR A 518 9.18 12.87 -22.30
N GLY A 519 8.68 12.73 -23.52
CA GLY A 519 8.26 11.42 -24.05
C GLY A 519 8.52 11.31 -25.54
N LEU A 520 8.92 10.12 -26.00
CA LEU A 520 9.21 9.89 -27.41
C LEU A 520 7.92 9.98 -28.25
N GLY A 521 7.95 10.86 -29.24
CA GLY A 521 6.90 11.02 -30.24
C GLY A 521 6.98 9.98 -31.34
N ASP A 522 5.85 9.74 -32.01
CA ASP A 522 5.77 8.84 -33.17
C ASP A 522 6.65 9.33 -34.36
N ASP A 523 6.98 10.62 -34.38
CA ASP A 523 7.84 11.29 -35.35
C ASP A 523 9.34 11.26 -34.96
N GLY A 524 9.69 10.55 -33.88
CA GLY A 524 11.05 10.47 -33.35
C GLY A 524 11.52 11.73 -32.60
N LYS A 525 10.63 12.70 -32.38
CA LYS A 525 10.93 13.91 -31.61
C LYS A 525 10.56 13.74 -30.13
N ILE A 526 11.02 14.66 -29.29
CA ILE A 526 10.60 14.74 -27.89
C ILE A 526 9.32 15.57 -27.81
N TRP A 527 8.30 14.98 -27.20
CA TRP A 527 7.03 15.61 -26.88
C TRP A 527 6.98 15.94 -25.38
N GLY A 528 6.13 16.90 -25.02
CA GLY A 528 5.89 17.32 -23.63
C GLY A 528 4.75 18.34 -23.48
N GLY A 529 4.08 18.68 -24.58
CA GLY A 529 3.12 19.78 -24.65
C GLY A 529 2.02 19.50 -25.67
N GLU A 530 1.28 18.41 -25.52
CA GLU A 530 0.52 17.79 -26.60
C GLU A 530 -1.01 17.87 -26.42
N PHE A 531 -1.72 18.01 -27.54
CA PHE A 531 -3.18 17.99 -27.58
C PHE A 531 -3.67 16.83 -28.45
N PHE A 532 -4.52 15.98 -27.91
CA PHE A 532 -5.12 14.84 -28.62
C PHE A 532 -6.63 14.93 -28.68
N LEU A 533 -7.21 14.59 -29.83
CA LEU A 533 -8.60 14.18 -29.94
C LEU A 533 -8.68 12.68 -29.67
N VAL A 534 -9.32 12.31 -28.57
CA VAL A 534 -9.54 10.92 -28.17
C VAL A 534 -10.97 10.54 -28.44
N ASN A 535 -11.19 9.40 -29.08
CA ASN A 535 -12.51 8.84 -29.33
C ASN A 535 -12.59 7.43 -28.73
N PRO A 536 -13.12 7.29 -27.50
CA PRO A 536 -13.26 6.00 -26.82
C PRO A 536 -14.12 4.98 -27.58
N ALA A 537 -15.05 5.42 -28.43
CA ALA A 537 -15.91 4.52 -29.20
C ALA A 537 -15.15 3.81 -30.33
N THR A 538 -14.21 4.51 -30.96
CA THR A 538 -13.40 3.99 -32.08
C THR A 538 -12.02 3.51 -31.65
N GLY A 539 -11.53 3.92 -30.47
CA GLY A 539 -10.16 3.70 -30.02
C GLY A 539 -9.15 4.66 -30.65
N GLU A 540 -9.61 5.68 -31.38
CA GLU A 540 -8.73 6.65 -32.03
C GLU A 540 -8.17 7.65 -31.01
N CYS A 541 -6.88 7.96 -31.11
CA CYS A 541 -6.22 9.01 -30.33
C CYS A 541 -5.27 9.80 -31.25
N LYS A 542 -5.79 10.87 -31.83
CA LYS A 542 -5.13 11.67 -32.87
C LYS A 542 -4.54 12.94 -32.29
N ARG A 543 -3.25 13.20 -32.53
CA ARG A 543 -2.60 14.46 -32.18
C ARG A 543 -3.20 15.58 -33.05
N ILE A 544 -3.70 16.64 -32.43
CA ILE A 544 -4.38 17.77 -33.09
C ILE A 544 -3.67 19.10 -32.89
N GLY A 545 -2.70 19.17 -31.97
CA GLY A 545 -1.89 20.36 -31.71
C GLY A 545 -0.75 20.05 -30.75
N HIS A 546 0.25 20.93 -30.71
CA HIS A 546 1.37 20.84 -29.79
C HIS A 546 2.04 22.20 -29.57
N LEU A 547 2.81 22.32 -28.49
CA LEU A 547 3.67 23.47 -28.28
C LEU A 547 4.76 23.56 -29.35
N ARG A 548 5.17 24.79 -29.69
CA ARG A 548 6.25 25.01 -30.65
C ARG A 548 7.53 24.33 -30.14
N GLU A 549 8.18 23.56 -31.01
CA GLU A 549 9.42 22.87 -30.70
C GLU A 549 10.55 23.86 -30.37
N ILE A 550 11.34 23.50 -29.36
CA ILE A 550 12.51 24.26 -28.91
C ILE A 550 13.71 23.32 -28.93
N VAL A 551 14.88 23.82 -29.37
CA VAL A 551 16.12 23.04 -29.39
C VAL A 551 16.64 22.88 -27.96
N GLN A 552 16.87 21.63 -27.55
CA GLN A 552 17.46 21.26 -26.27
C GLN A 552 18.88 20.68 -26.48
N PRO A 553 19.93 21.51 -26.43
CA PRO A 553 21.29 21.01 -26.59
C PRO A 553 21.68 20.09 -25.44
N GLY A 554 22.20 18.90 -25.75
CA GLY A 554 22.74 17.97 -24.75
C GLY A 554 21.76 16.93 -24.19
N GLY A 555 20.54 16.82 -24.72
CA GLY A 555 19.57 15.78 -24.32
C GLY A 555 19.29 15.84 -22.81
N ASP A 556 19.49 14.73 -22.10
CA ASP A 556 19.32 14.62 -20.65
C ASP A 556 20.03 15.74 -19.85
N SER A 557 21.17 16.22 -20.34
CA SER A 557 21.93 17.31 -19.70
C SER A 557 21.10 18.59 -19.60
N SER A 558 20.25 18.87 -20.59
CA SER A 558 19.37 20.05 -20.60
C SER A 558 18.26 20.00 -19.54
N ALA A 559 17.87 18.81 -19.07
CA ALA A 559 16.90 18.65 -18.00
C ALA A 559 17.50 18.88 -16.60
N VAL A 560 18.84 18.84 -16.49
CA VAL A 560 19.57 18.96 -15.21
C VAL A 560 20.21 20.34 -15.04
N HIS A 561 20.70 20.93 -16.13
CA HIS A 561 21.32 22.25 -16.15
C HIS A 561 20.33 23.28 -16.71
N ILE A 562 19.37 23.68 -15.88
CA ILE A 562 18.43 24.77 -16.16
C ILE A 562 18.98 26.07 -15.58
#